data_AF-A0A382ZD33-F1
#
_entry.id   AF-A0A382ZD33-F1
#
_cell.length_a   1.000
_cell.length_b   1.000
_cell.length_c   1.000
_cell.angle_alpha   90.00
_cell.angle_beta   90.00
_cell.angle_gamma   90.00
#
_symmetry.space_group_name_H-M   'P 1'
#
loop_
_entity.id
_entity.type
_entity.pdbx_description
1 polymer ?
#
loop_
_entity_poly.entity_id
_entity_poly.type
_entity_poly.pdbx_seq_one_letter_code
_entity_poly.pdbx_strand_id
1 'polypeptide(L)'
;MGRIPLRTRAWFGDDEIELPVPDRWTVDVLPPADGPALSDQEMRACLDRALGCDALAQMARGVTSVLIVIDDLGRPTPTHRIAPFVVKTLLAAGVDDGAISFLVATGSHRQLKTDEIERKLGSDLASRFPVHCHDACHDEMCDLGPLPSGMPVVVNRRVVDADLVIGISCVLPHTLAGFSGGGKI
;
A
#
# COMPACT_ATOMS: atom_id res chain seq x y z
N MET A 1 -23.58 32.77 -6.85
CA MET A 1 -22.39 32.05 -7.33
C MET A 1 -22.25 30.83 -6.43
N GLY A 2 -22.60 29.64 -6.94
CA GLY A 2 -22.49 28.39 -6.21
C GLY A 2 -21.04 28.10 -5.80
N ARG A 3 -20.85 27.31 -4.75
CA ARG A 3 -19.52 26.90 -4.25
C ARG A 3 -19.52 25.40 -4.01
N ILE A 4 -18.45 24.74 -4.42
CA ILE A 4 -18.29 23.29 -4.28
C ILE A 4 -17.04 23.03 -3.41
N PRO A 5 -17.16 22.30 -2.30
CA PRO A 5 -16.02 21.92 -1.49
C PRO A 5 -15.17 20.89 -2.22
N LEU A 6 -13.85 21.09 -2.24
CA LEU A 6 -12.88 20.17 -2.79
C LEU A 6 -11.79 19.92 -1.75
N ARG A 7 -11.53 18.65 -1.46
CA ARG A 7 -10.40 18.25 -0.62
C ARG A 7 -9.11 18.33 -1.43
N THR A 8 -8.08 18.90 -0.81
CA THR A 8 -6.76 19.06 -1.41
C THR A 8 -5.67 18.73 -0.39
N ARG A 9 -4.42 18.68 -0.84
CA ARG A 9 -3.25 18.47 0.02
C ARG A 9 -3.35 17.21 0.89
N ALA A 10 -3.83 16.12 0.30
CA ALA A 10 -3.82 14.79 0.92
C ALA A 10 -2.42 14.50 1.47
N TRP A 11 -2.31 14.13 2.76
CA TRP A 11 -1.05 13.91 3.49
C TRP A 11 -0.24 15.17 3.84
N PHE A 12 -0.74 16.38 3.53
CA PHE A 12 -0.06 17.67 3.74
C PHE A 12 -1.00 18.73 4.33
N GLY A 13 -1.94 18.30 5.19
CA GLY A 13 -2.91 19.15 5.89
C GLY A 13 -4.36 18.72 5.69
N ASP A 14 -4.66 17.95 4.63
CA ASP A 14 -6.01 17.52 4.26
C ASP A 14 -7.00 18.70 4.20
N ASP A 15 -6.58 19.77 3.52
CA ASP A 15 -7.32 21.03 3.45
C ASP A 15 -8.59 20.90 2.58
N GLU A 16 -9.57 21.77 2.83
CA GLU A 16 -10.72 21.95 1.97
C GLU A 16 -10.69 23.34 1.33
N ILE A 17 -10.88 23.39 0.01
CA ILE A 17 -11.02 24.64 -0.75
C ILE A 17 -12.41 24.72 -1.36
N GLU A 18 -12.95 25.93 -1.45
CA GLU A 18 -14.21 26.18 -2.14
C GLU A 18 -13.95 26.59 -3.60
N LEU A 19 -14.43 25.79 -4.54
CA LEU A 19 -14.40 26.14 -5.96
C LEU A 19 -15.67 26.94 -6.32
N PRO A 20 -15.55 28.21 -6.71
CA PRO A 20 -16.71 28.97 -7.13
C PRO A 20 -17.15 28.57 -8.54
N VAL A 21 -18.45 28.38 -8.73
CA VAL A 21 -19.06 28.01 -10.02
C VAL A 21 -20.18 28.98 -10.41
N PRO A 22 -20.38 29.25 -11.71
CA PRO A 22 -21.48 30.09 -12.18
C PRO A 22 -22.86 29.52 -11.79
N ASP A 23 -23.80 30.39 -11.38
CA ASP A 23 -25.15 29.97 -10.96
C ASP A 23 -25.98 29.31 -12.07
N ARG A 24 -25.58 29.52 -13.34
CA ARG A 24 -26.22 28.89 -14.50
C ARG A 24 -25.74 27.46 -14.74
N TRP A 25 -24.76 26.96 -14.00
CA TRP A 25 -24.26 25.59 -14.13
C TRP A 25 -25.01 24.68 -13.16
N THR A 26 -25.50 23.56 -13.68
CA THR A 26 -25.84 22.40 -12.85
C THR A 26 -24.57 21.58 -12.70
N VAL A 27 -24.15 21.33 -11.46
CA VAL A 27 -22.94 20.55 -11.17
C VAL A 27 -23.29 19.37 -10.29
N ASP A 28 -22.92 18.18 -10.76
CA ASP A 28 -23.05 16.94 -10.00
C ASP A 28 -21.67 16.55 -9.44
N VAL A 29 -21.62 16.35 -8.12
CA VAL A 29 -20.42 15.83 -7.44
C VAL A 29 -20.59 14.33 -7.28
N LEU A 30 -19.68 13.56 -7.88
CA LEU A 30 -19.72 12.09 -7.90
C LEU A 30 -18.58 11.52 -7.04
N PRO A 31 -18.72 11.45 -5.70
CA PRO A 31 -17.71 10.83 -4.85
C PRO A 31 -17.72 9.31 -5.02
N PRO A 32 -16.64 8.61 -4.61
CA PRO A 32 -16.69 7.17 -4.40
C PRO A 32 -17.89 6.79 -3.51
N ALA A 33 -18.42 5.58 -3.68
CA ALA A 33 -19.44 5.07 -2.76
C ALA A 33 -18.85 4.97 -1.36
N ASP A 34 -19.45 5.67 -0.40
CA ASP A 34 -19.04 5.64 1.00
C ASP A 34 -19.37 4.30 1.66
N GLY A 35 -18.57 3.96 2.67
CA GLY A 35 -18.83 2.89 3.62
C GLY A 35 -18.26 3.27 4.98
N PRO A 36 -18.78 2.73 6.08
CA PRO A 36 -18.20 2.98 7.39
C PRO A 36 -16.76 2.49 7.42
N ALA A 37 -15.87 3.28 8.00
CA ALA A 37 -14.50 2.84 8.25
C ALA A 37 -14.51 1.61 9.16
N LEU A 38 -13.69 0.62 8.83
CA LEU A 38 -13.52 -0.56 9.67
C LEU A 38 -12.90 -0.17 11.02
N SER A 39 -13.47 -0.71 12.08
CA SER A 39 -12.86 -0.72 13.41
C SER A 39 -11.60 -1.59 13.43
N ASP A 40 -10.77 -1.41 14.46
CA ASP A 40 -9.57 -2.21 14.68
C ASP A 40 -9.89 -3.72 14.79
N GLN A 41 -11.03 -4.04 15.40
CA GLN A 41 -11.50 -5.42 15.53
C GLN A 41 -11.91 -6.01 14.18
N GLU A 42 -12.60 -5.25 13.34
CA GLU A 42 -13.00 -5.70 12.00
C GLU A 42 -11.78 -5.87 11.09
N MET A 43 -10.82 -4.94 11.10
CA MET A 43 -9.58 -5.08 10.34
C MET A 43 -8.81 -6.34 10.75
N ARG A 44 -8.71 -6.61 12.05
CA ARG A 44 -8.11 -7.86 12.55
C ARG A 44 -8.85 -9.09 12.06
N ALA A 45 -10.18 -9.10 12.17
CA ALA A 45 -11.01 -10.22 11.72
C ALA A 45 -10.87 -10.48 10.21
N CYS A 46 -10.65 -9.44 9.40
CA CYS A 46 -10.34 -9.59 7.98
C CYS A 46 -9.03 -10.35 7.74
N LEU A 47 -7.98 -10.11 8.54
CA LEU A 47 -6.70 -10.83 8.41
C LEU A 47 -6.82 -12.31 8.80
N ASP A 48 -7.71 -12.64 9.72
CA ASP A 48 -8.00 -14.03 10.12
C ASP A 48 -8.88 -14.75 9.07
N ARG A 49 -9.53 -14.02 8.16
CA ARG A 49 -10.44 -14.56 7.14
C ARG A 49 -9.90 -14.33 5.72
N ALA A 50 -8.77 -14.97 5.43
CA ALA A 50 -8.17 -14.97 4.10
C ALA A 50 -9.16 -15.49 3.02
N LEU A 51 -9.07 -14.92 1.83
CA LEU A 51 -9.91 -15.29 0.69
C LEU A 51 -9.08 -16.04 -0.34
N GLY A 52 -9.39 -17.32 -0.56
CA GLY A 52 -8.72 -18.14 -1.57
C GLY A 52 -7.29 -18.57 -1.23
N CYS A 53 -6.84 -18.36 0.01
CA CYS A 53 -5.56 -18.83 0.53
C CYS A 53 -5.63 -19.10 2.04
N ASP A 54 -4.55 -19.66 2.59
CA ASP A 54 -4.39 -19.86 4.03
C ASP A 54 -4.32 -18.52 4.78
N ALA A 55 -4.68 -18.53 6.06
CA ALA A 55 -4.56 -17.35 6.89
C ALA A 55 -3.10 -16.90 7.03
N LEU A 56 -2.85 -15.61 7.19
CA LEU A 56 -1.50 -15.06 7.31
C LEU A 56 -0.67 -15.76 8.39
N ALA A 57 -1.29 -16.06 9.54
CA ALA A 57 -0.63 -16.77 10.64
C ALA A 57 -0.21 -18.22 10.30
N GLN A 58 -0.84 -18.85 9.31
CA GLN A 58 -0.45 -20.16 8.81
C GLN A 58 0.68 -20.03 7.79
N MET A 59 0.56 -19.10 6.85
CA MET A 59 1.59 -18.81 5.84
C MET A 59 2.93 -18.39 6.47
N ALA A 60 2.88 -17.71 7.62
CA ALA A 60 4.07 -17.20 8.31
C ALA A 60 4.84 -18.25 9.15
N ARG A 61 4.35 -19.49 9.27
CA ARG A 61 5.00 -20.49 10.12
C ARG A 61 6.31 -20.97 9.50
N GLY A 62 7.41 -20.82 10.25
CA GLY A 62 8.74 -21.27 9.81
C GLY A 62 9.37 -20.39 8.73
N VAL A 63 8.75 -19.26 8.40
CA VAL A 63 9.28 -18.23 7.49
C VAL A 63 10.43 -17.50 8.18
N THR A 64 11.54 -17.31 7.46
CA THR A 64 12.75 -16.69 8.00
C THR A 64 13.04 -15.30 7.42
N SER A 65 12.29 -14.88 6.41
CA SER A 65 12.34 -13.53 5.83
C SER A 65 10.96 -13.09 5.32
N VAL A 66 10.54 -11.88 5.69
CA VAL A 66 9.26 -11.30 5.26
C VAL A 66 9.51 -9.93 4.66
N LEU A 67 8.98 -9.73 3.45
CA LEU A 67 8.92 -8.43 2.80
C LEU A 67 7.48 -7.93 2.73
N ILE A 68 7.19 -6.81 3.39
CA ILE A 68 5.90 -6.14 3.31
C ILE A 68 6.01 -5.00 2.29
N VAL A 69 5.36 -5.17 1.14
CA VAL A 69 5.32 -4.19 0.06
C VAL A 69 4.13 -3.25 0.28
N ILE A 70 4.39 -1.94 0.29
CA ILE A 70 3.38 -0.91 0.54
C ILE A 70 3.37 0.11 -0.58
N ASP A 71 2.22 0.67 -0.93
CA ASP A 71 2.17 1.75 -1.91
C ASP A 71 2.66 3.10 -1.35
N ASP A 72 2.97 4.04 -2.26
CA ASP A 72 3.44 5.37 -1.93
C ASP A 72 2.31 6.36 -1.54
N LEU A 73 2.67 7.60 -1.22
CA LEU A 73 1.70 8.66 -0.90
C LEU A 73 0.77 9.04 -2.07
N GLY A 74 1.08 8.61 -3.29
CA GLY A 74 0.19 8.72 -4.45
C GLY A 74 -1.04 7.81 -4.37
N ARG A 75 -1.15 7.02 -3.30
CA ARG A 75 -2.32 6.21 -2.95
C ARG A 75 -2.84 6.57 -1.56
N PRO A 76 -4.17 6.61 -1.37
CA PRO A 76 -4.79 6.94 -0.09
C PRO A 76 -4.83 5.75 0.89
N THR A 77 -4.10 4.66 0.62
CA THR A 77 -4.08 3.47 1.48
C THR A 77 -3.65 3.86 2.90
N PRO A 78 -4.47 3.57 3.93
CA PRO A 78 -4.15 3.88 5.32
C PRO A 78 -3.20 2.81 5.88
N THR A 79 -2.01 2.68 5.29
CA THR A 79 -1.05 1.63 5.65
C THR A 79 -0.65 1.70 7.12
N HIS A 80 -0.50 2.90 7.69
CA HIS A 80 -0.26 3.11 9.13
C HIS A 80 -1.35 2.50 10.05
N ARG A 81 -2.58 2.28 9.55
CA ARG A 81 -3.64 1.57 10.29
C ARG A 81 -3.57 0.06 10.09
N ILE A 82 -3.18 -0.40 8.91
CA ILE A 82 -3.25 -1.82 8.53
C ILE A 82 -1.97 -2.58 8.93
N ALA A 83 -0.80 -2.02 8.62
CA ALA A 83 0.50 -2.65 8.82
C ALA A 83 0.75 -3.12 10.27
N PRO A 84 0.34 -2.39 11.33
CA PRO A 84 0.52 -2.86 12.71
C PRO A 84 -0.17 -4.20 12.98
N PHE A 85 -1.34 -4.45 12.39
CA PHE A 85 -2.04 -5.73 12.55
C PHE A 85 -1.32 -6.86 11.78
N VAL A 86 -0.79 -6.57 10.59
CA VAL A 86 0.01 -7.53 9.82
C VAL A 86 1.26 -7.92 10.59
N VAL A 87 2.05 -6.94 11.05
CA VAL A 87 3.27 -7.18 11.85
C VAL A 87 2.95 -7.97 13.12
N LYS A 88 1.89 -7.60 13.84
CA LYS A 88 1.47 -8.33 15.05
C LYS A 88 1.14 -9.79 14.75
N THR A 89 0.48 -10.07 13.63
CA THR A 89 0.15 -11.45 13.22
C THR A 89 1.41 -12.24 12.87
N LEU A 90 2.39 -11.63 12.19
CA LEU A 90 3.68 -12.25 11.86
C LEU A 90 4.47 -12.62 13.13
N LEU A 91 4.63 -11.66 14.05
CA LEU A 91 5.33 -11.87 15.32
C LEU A 91 4.63 -12.96 16.17
N ALA A 92 3.30 -12.96 16.21
CA ALA A 92 2.54 -13.99 16.93
C ALA A 92 2.66 -15.38 16.29
N ALA A 93 2.96 -15.46 14.99
CA ALA A 93 3.24 -16.70 14.29
C ALA A 93 4.69 -17.19 14.45
N GLY A 94 5.54 -16.42 15.13
CA GLY A 94 6.93 -16.78 15.43
C GLY A 94 7.95 -16.25 14.43
N VAL A 95 7.58 -15.31 13.55
CA VAL A 95 8.55 -14.60 12.70
C VAL A 95 9.38 -13.67 13.58
N ASP A 96 10.70 -13.73 13.43
CA ASP A 96 11.61 -12.85 14.16
C ASP A 96 11.48 -11.40 13.72
N ASP A 97 11.62 -10.46 14.66
CA ASP A 97 11.48 -9.03 14.37
C ASP A 97 12.46 -8.55 13.29
N GLY A 98 13.69 -9.04 13.35
CA GLY A 98 14.74 -8.75 12.38
C GLY A 98 14.56 -9.41 11.01
N ALA A 99 13.59 -10.32 10.88
CA ALA A 99 13.24 -10.95 9.60
C ALA A 99 12.23 -10.13 8.79
N ILE A 100 11.63 -9.08 9.38
CA ILE A 100 10.59 -8.27 8.73
C ILE A 100 11.22 -7.00 8.16
N SER A 101 10.93 -6.72 6.89
CA SER A 101 11.31 -5.47 6.23
C SER A 101 10.17 -4.94 5.36
N PHE A 102 10.24 -3.65 5.01
CA PHE A 102 9.26 -2.98 4.17
C PHE A 102 9.89 -2.52 2.85
N LEU A 103 9.10 -2.57 1.77
CA LEU A 103 9.44 -1.97 0.49
C LEU A 103 8.30 -1.06 0.03
N VAL A 104 8.59 0.22 -0.16
CA VAL A 104 7.66 1.15 -0.80
C VAL A 104 7.71 0.95 -2.31
N ALA A 105 6.60 0.50 -2.89
CA ALA A 105 6.38 0.31 -4.32
C ALA A 105 6.10 1.65 -5.01
N THR A 106 7.16 2.43 -5.21
CA THR A 106 7.17 3.70 -5.96
C THR A 106 6.95 3.51 -7.46
N GLY A 107 7.24 2.32 -8.00
CA GLY A 107 7.25 2.09 -9.45
C GLY A 107 8.24 3.03 -10.14
N SER A 108 7.74 3.94 -10.98
CA SER A 108 8.53 4.97 -11.66
C SER A 108 8.58 6.31 -10.92
N HIS A 109 7.97 6.41 -9.73
CA HIS A 109 7.96 7.64 -8.95
C HIS A 109 9.29 7.85 -8.21
N ARG A 110 9.48 9.08 -7.70
CA ARG A 110 10.64 9.39 -6.87
C ARG A 110 10.62 8.62 -5.54
N GLN A 111 11.80 8.52 -4.94
CA GLN A 111 12.00 8.10 -3.56
C GLN A 111 11.18 8.96 -2.59
N LEU A 112 10.64 8.33 -1.54
CA LEU A 112 9.98 9.05 -0.44
C LEU A 112 11.02 9.62 0.51
N LYS A 113 10.68 10.74 1.13
CA LYS A 113 11.42 11.31 2.26
C LYS A 113 11.05 10.59 3.55
N THR A 114 11.89 10.72 4.58
CA THR A 114 11.64 10.13 5.90
C THR A 114 10.28 10.51 6.48
N ASP A 115 9.90 11.80 6.42
CA ASP A 115 8.60 12.27 6.92
C ASP A 115 7.41 11.71 6.12
N GLU A 116 7.61 11.43 4.84
CA GLU A 116 6.60 10.82 3.96
C GLU A 116 6.41 9.33 4.27
N ILE A 117 7.51 8.62 4.55
CA ILE A 117 7.49 7.23 5.02
C ILE A 117 6.75 7.14 6.36
N GLU A 118 7.07 8.03 7.32
CA GLU A 118 6.41 8.07 8.62
C GLU A 118 4.90 8.34 8.49
N ARG A 119 4.47 9.23 7.58
CA ARG A 119 3.03 9.45 7.32
C ARG A 119 2.35 8.21 6.73
N LYS A 120 2.99 7.56 5.76
CA LYS A 120 2.42 6.38 5.08
C LYS A 120 2.34 5.17 6.03
N LEU A 121 3.46 4.83 6.67
CA LEU A 121 3.65 3.59 7.43
C LEU A 121 3.39 3.75 8.94
N GLY A 122 3.46 4.97 9.46
CA GLY A 122 3.44 5.25 10.90
C GLY A 122 4.86 5.26 11.47
N SER A 123 5.13 6.20 12.38
CA SER A 123 6.46 6.44 12.96
C SER A 123 7.02 5.23 13.72
N ASP A 124 6.17 4.48 14.43
CA ASP A 124 6.58 3.29 15.20
C ASP A 124 7.23 2.24 14.27
N LEU A 125 6.50 1.82 13.23
CA LEU A 125 7.01 0.81 12.29
C LEU A 125 8.16 1.36 11.44
N ALA A 126 8.08 2.63 11.00
CA ALA A 126 9.14 3.25 10.21
C ALA A 126 10.48 3.37 10.96
N SER A 127 10.43 3.51 12.28
CA SER A 127 11.64 3.57 13.12
C SER A 127 12.16 2.20 13.57
N ARG A 128 11.29 1.18 13.62
CA ARG A 128 11.61 -0.16 14.10
C ARG A 128 12.15 -1.09 13.02
N PHE A 129 11.60 -1.02 11.80
CA PHE A 129 11.91 -1.96 10.73
C PHE A 129 12.72 -1.30 9.61
N PRO A 130 13.56 -2.06 8.90
CA PRO A 130 14.14 -1.58 7.65
C PRO A 130 13.04 -1.21 6.65
N VAL A 131 13.09 0.01 6.13
CA VAL A 131 12.17 0.48 5.08
C VAL A 131 12.99 0.90 3.86
N HIS A 132 12.74 0.23 2.75
CA HIS A 132 13.34 0.54 1.45
C HIS A 132 12.32 1.25 0.58
N CYS A 133 12.78 2.12 -0.33
CA CYS A 133 11.95 2.69 -1.38
C CYS A 133 12.49 2.16 -2.72
N HIS A 134 11.62 1.51 -3.49
CA HIS A 134 12.04 0.91 -4.76
C HIS A 134 12.62 1.97 -5.71
N ASP A 135 13.72 1.64 -6.36
CA ASP A 135 14.29 2.42 -7.47
C ASP A 135 14.57 1.51 -8.68
N ALA A 136 13.73 1.59 -9.72
CA ALA A 136 13.88 0.76 -10.91
C ALA A 136 15.18 1.02 -11.69
N CYS A 137 15.88 2.13 -11.43
CA CYS A 137 17.13 2.48 -12.10
C CYS A 137 18.38 2.12 -11.29
N HIS A 138 18.25 1.95 -9.96
CA HIS A 138 19.41 1.82 -9.06
C HIS A 138 19.36 0.57 -8.16
N ASP A 139 18.19 -0.02 -7.93
CA ASP A 139 18.10 -1.28 -7.18
C ASP A 139 18.62 -2.46 -8.00
N GLU A 140 18.99 -3.52 -7.28
CA GLU A 140 19.17 -4.82 -7.92
C GLU A 140 17.82 -5.37 -8.38
N MET A 141 17.77 -5.73 -9.66
CA MET A 141 16.59 -6.27 -10.32
C MET A 141 16.81 -7.72 -10.70
N CYS A 142 15.75 -8.52 -10.62
CA CYS A 142 15.74 -9.93 -11.02
C CYS A 142 14.82 -10.09 -12.23
N ASP A 143 15.37 -10.63 -13.32
CA ASP A 143 14.62 -11.01 -14.52
C ASP A 143 13.98 -12.40 -14.31
N LEU A 144 12.65 -12.44 -14.33
CA LEU A 144 11.84 -13.65 -14.17
C LEU A 144 11.46 -14.27 -15.52
N GLY A 145 11.98 -13.73 -16.62
CA GLY A 145 11.65 -14.11 -17.98
C GLY A 145 10.39 -13.40 -18.49
N PRO A 146 10.00 -13.69 -19.75
CA PRO A 146 8.87 -13.03 -20.38
C PRO A 146 7.53 -13.69 -20.05
N LEU A 147 6.47 -12.90 -20.03
CA LEU A 147 5.09 -13.38 -20.11
C LEU A 147 4.85 -14.11 -21.45
N PRO A 148 3.76 -14.89 -21.57
CA PRO A 148 3.37 -15.49 -22.86
C PRO A 148 3.20 -14.48 -24.01
N SER A 149 2.94 -13.20 -23.69
CA SER A 149 2.90 -12.09 -24.65
C SER A 149 4.27 -11.61 -25.14
N GLY A 150 5.36 -12.11 -24.56
CA GLY A 150 6.73 -11.65 -24.80
C GLY A 150 7.18 -10.47 -23.93
N MET A 151 6.30 -9.92 -23.09
CA MET A 151 6.66 -8.81 -22.20
C MET A 151 7.62 -9.28 -21.10
N PRO A 152 8.80 -8.67 -20.93
CA PRO A 152 9.73 -9.05 -19.86
C PRO A 152 9.13 -8.77 -18.47
N VAL A 153 9.37 -9.68 -17.53
CA VAL A 153 9.00 -9.51 -16.12
C VAL A 153 10.27 -9.33 -15.31
N VAL A 154 10.49 -8.09 -14.87
CA VAL A 154 11.67 -7.72 -14.08
C VAL A 154 11.19 -7.09 -12.79
N VAL A 155 11.60 -7.64 -11.65
CA VAL A 155 11.14 -7.23 -10.31
C VAL A 155 12.31 -6.89 -9.39
N ASN A 156 12.06 -6.14 -8.33
CA ASN A 156 13.07 -5.86 -7.31
C ASN A 156 13.57 -7.18 -6.70
N ARG A 157 14.89 -7.39 -6.62
CA ARG A 157 15.49 -8.61 -6.09
C ARG A 157 14.95 -8.98 -4.70
N ARG A 158 14.67 -7.98 -3.85
CA ARG A 158 14.11 -8.19 -2.49
C ARG A 158 12.77 -8.95 -2.50
N VAL A 159 11.97 -8.82 -3.56
CA VAL A 159 10.70 -9.54 -3.71
C VAL A 159 10.94 -11.03 -3.96
N VAL A 160 12.01 -11.36 -4.70
CA VAL A 160 12.36 -12.75 -5.04
C VAL A 160 13.05 -13.46 -3.89
N ASP A 161 13.87 -12.71 -3.13
CA ASP A 161 14.69 -13.26 -2.07
C ASP A 161 13.93 -13.50 -0.75
N ALA A 162 12.74 -12.92 -0.60
CA ALA A 162 11.93 -13.09 0.60
C ALA A 162 11.12 -14.40 0.56
N ASP A 163 11.11 -15.14 1.68
CA ASP A 163 10.30 -16.36 1.84
C ASP A 163 8.79 -16.05 1.78
N LEU A 164 8.39 -14.88 2.29
CA LEU A 164 7.01 -14.41 2.29
C LEU A 164 6.92 -12.95 1.87
N VAL A 165 6.14 -12.67 0.83
CA VAL A 165 5.85 -11.31 0.35
C VAL A 165 4.39 -10.95 0.62
N ILE A 166 4.15 -9.78 1.22
CA ILE A 166 2.81 -9.30 1.57
C ILE A 166 2.61 -7.91 0.98
N GLY A 167 1.60 -7.75 0.12
CA GLY A 167 1.23 -6.44 -0.42
C GLY A 167 0.12 -5.76 0.38
N ILE A 168 0.34 -4.50 0.79
CA ILE A 168 -0.68 -3.63 1.40
C ILE A 168 -0.94 -2.44 0.46
N SER A 169 -2.13 -2.42 -0.14
CA SER A 169 -2.55 -1.37 -1.07
C SER A 169 -4.07 -1.24 -1.11
N CYS A 170 -4.56 -0.18 -1.75
CA CYS A 170 -5.99 0.03 -2.00
C CYS A 170 -6.38 -0.38 -3.43
N VAL A 171 -7.65 -0.79 -3.57
CA VAL A 171 -8.28 -1.07 -4.87
C VAL A 171 -9.10 0.15 -5.27
N LEU A 172 -8.68 0.82 -6.34
CA LEU A 172 -9.32 2.00 -6.90
C LEU A 172 -9.44 1.84 -8.42
N PRO A 173 -10.44 2.44 -9.08
CA PRO A 173 -10.49 2.50 -10.53
C PRO A 173 -9.19 3.09 -11.10
N HIS A 174 -8.61 2.43 -12.10
CA HIS A 174 -7.39 2.85 -12.76
C HIS A 174 -7.56 2.87 -14.28
N THR A 175 -7.33 4.03 -14.88
CA THR A 175 -7.63 4.31 -16.30
C THR A 175 -7.02 3.34 -17.30
N LEU A 176 -5.84 2.78 -17.00
CA LEU A 176 -5.14 1.84 -17.89
C LEU A 176 -5.22 0.37 -17.47
N ALA A 177 -5.50 0.10 -16.19
CA ALA A 177 -5.37 -1.25 -15.62
C ALA A 177 -6.71 -1.83 -15.15
N GLY A 178 -7.82 -1.10 -15.36
CA GLY A 178 -9.11 -1.39 -14.74
C GLY A 178 -9.11 -0.97 -13.27
N PHE A 179 -8.30 -1.62 -12.45
CA PHE A 179 -8.19 -1.37 -11.00
C PHE A 179 -6.74 -1.33 -10.50
N SER A 180 -6.50 -0.66 -9.37
CA SER A 180 -5.27 -0.74 -8.60
C SER A 180 -5.29 -1.91 -7.59
N GLY A 181 -4.19 -2.08 -6.86
CA GLY A 181 -4.04 -3.16 -5.87
C GLY A 181 -3.83 -4.53 -6.52
N GLY A 182 -3.85 -5.58 -5.72
CA GLY A 182 -3.60 -6.96 -6.19
C GLY A 182 -2.26 -7.05 -6.91
N GLY A 183 -2.20 -7.72 -8.07
CA GLY A 183 -0.96 -7.91 -8.85
C GLY A 183 -0.32 -6.63 -9.44
N LYS A 184 -0.79 -5.44 -9.07
CA LYS A 184 -0.14 -4.16 -9.37
C LYS A 184 0.85 -3.72 -8.28
N ILE A 185 0.78 -4.33 -7.09
CA ILE A 185 1.76 -4.16 -6.02
C ILE A 185 2.92 -5.14 -6.23
#